data_AF-A0A0S7YK09-F1
#
_entry.id   AF-A0A0S7YK09-F1
#
_cell.length_a   1.000
_cell.length_b   1.000
_cell.length_c   1.000
_cell.angle_alpha   90.00
_cell.angle_beta   90.00
_cell.angle_gamma   90.00
#
_symmetry.space_group_name_H-M   'P 1'
#
loop_
_entity.id
_entity.type
_entity.pdbx_description
1 polymer ?
#
loop_
_entity_poly.entity_id
_entity_poly.type
_entity_poly.pdbx_seq_one_letter_code
_entity_poly.pdbx_strand_id
1 'polypeptide(L)'
;MAHKKKSGTTIAIDPITRIEGHMKVEAVVDGGEVKEARCCGTLFRGFEIILNGRHPLDACRLTQRVCGVCPTAHGTASALCLDQALGVDHEIPDNGRIVRNLLLGSNYLQSHILHFFALAALDYVDVTALADYDGADSNLKMVRNFIDRGVLSPFVPRYEGDYRCDKPTNVALVQAYLKALHIRRTCHEMLCLFGGKMPHNIGIVPGGVTGQVTPDKIAAFMGKLAEIQDFVDDVYLPTIFTVAGAYADYFAIGAGCRRFLAYGVFNLDHKAADVA
;
A
#
# COMPACT_ATOMS: atom_id res chain seq x y z
N MET A 1 -9.95 -25.27 36.94
CA MET A 1 -10.94 -25.33 35.83
C MET A 1 -10.31 -26.09 34.68
N ALA A 2 -10.85 -27.26 34.33
CA ALA A 2 -10.29 -28.12 33.30
C ALA A 2 -10.33 -27.42 31.93
N HIS A 3 -9.17 -27.29 31.26
CA HIS A 3 -9.11 -26.93 29.85
C HIS A 3 -9.87 -27.98 29.04
N LYS A 4 -11.10 -27.65 28.62
CA LYS A 4 -11.80 -28.41 27.58
C LYS A 4 -10.86 -28.48 26.38
N LYS A 5 -10.46 -29.70 26.01
CA LYS A 5 -9.70 -29.99 24.79
C LYS A 5 -10.51 -29.40 23.64
N LYS A 6 -10.03 -28.31 23.02
CA LYS A 6 -10.73 -27.71 21.87
C LYS A 6 -10.74 -28.78 20.77
N SER A 7 -11.92 -29.18 20.30
CA SER A 7 -12.01 -29.89 19.01
C SER A 7 -11.54 -28.91 17.94
N GLY A 8 -10.72 -29.41 17.00
CA GLY A 8 -10.21 -28.61 15.89
C GLY A 8 -8.70 -28.74 15.69
N THR A 9 -8.30 -28.58 14.43
CA THR A 9 -6.90 -28.57 14.01
C THR A 9 -6.36 -27.14 14.14
N THR A 10 -5.17 -27.00 14.72
CA THR A 10 -4.48 -25.71 14.74
C THR A 10 -3.61 -25.58 13.50
N ILE A 11 -3.81 -24.50 12.74
CA ILE A 11 -3.00 -24.12 11.58
C ILE A 11 -2.19 -22.89 11.97
N ALA A 12 -0.89 -22.90 11.73
CA ALA A 12 -0.02 -21.74 11.91
C ALA A 12 0.57 -21.32 10.57
N ILE A 13 0.45 -20.03 10.24
CA ILE A 13 1.05 -19.43 9.06
C ILE A 13 2.11 -18.44 9.53
N ASP A 14 3.36 -18.84 9.38
CA ASP A 14 4.55 -18.08 9.76
C ASP A 14 5.69 -18.42 8.79
N PRO A 15 6.13 -17.50 7.91
CA PRO A 15 5.71 -16.10 7.83
C PRO A 15 4.38 -15.92 7.09
N ILE A 16 3.63 -14.87 7.45
CA ILE A 16 2.68 -14.25 6.52
C ILE A 16 3.49 -13.48 5.47
N THR A 17 3.37 -13.87 4.20
CA THR A 17 4.07 -13.24 3.08
C THR A 17 3.19 -12.22 2.35
N ARG A 18 3.77 -11.44 1.43
CA ARG A 18 3.09 -10.35 0.69
C ARG A 18 2.44 -9.30 1.62
N ILE A 19 3.04 -9.06 2.77
CA ILE A 19 2.75 -7.94 3.67
C ILE A 19 4.04 -7.17 3.95
N GLU A 20 3.93 -6.00 4.58
CA GLU A 20 5.08 -5.34 5.19
C GLU A 20 5.31 -5.87 6.61
N GLY A 21 6.57 -6.02 6.99
CA GLY A 21 6.96 -6.45 8.33
C GLY A 21 6.84 -7.95 8.56
N HIS A 22 6.61 -8.33 9.81
CA HIS A 22 6.58 -9.71 10.25
C HIS A 22 5.31 -9.99 11.04
N MET A 23 4.57 -11.00 10.59
CA MET A 23 3.33 -11.42 11.21
C MET A 23 3.23 -12.94 11.22
N LYS A 24 2.70 -13.47 12.31
CA LYS A 24 2.26 -14.84 12.48
C LYS A 24 0.75 -14.86 12.71
N VAL A 25 0.05 -15.76 12.03
CA VAL A 25 -1.37 -16.03 12.30
C VAL A 25 -1.54 -17.50 12.69
N GLU A 26 -2.21 -17.74 13.82
CA GLU A 26 -2.65 -19.07 14.23
C GLU A 26 -4.18 -19.14 14.18
N ALA A 27 -4.72 -20.16 13.53
CA ALA A 27 -6.16 -20.40 13.44
C ALA A 27 -6.50 -21.78 14.01
N VAL A 28 -7.55 -21.86 14.83
CA VAL A 28 -8.16 -23.13 15.22
C VAL A 28 -9.33 -23.39 14.27
N VAL A 29 -9.24 -24.44 13.48
CA VAL A 29 -10.24 -24.81 12.47
C VAL A 29 -10.99 -26.07 12.92
N ASP A 30 -12.31 -25.98 12.94
CA ASP A 30 -13.20 -27.10 13.26
C ASP A 30 -14.37 -27.12 12.28
N GLY A 31 -14.62 -28.27 11.65
CA GLY A 31 -15.66 -28.41 10.63
C GLY A 31 -15.48 -27.51 9.40
N GLY A 32 -14.25 -27.14 9.05
CA GLY A 32 -13.95 -26.22 7.94
C GLY A 32 -14.13 -24.73 8.28
N GLU A 33 -14.51 -24.39 9.51
CA GLU A 33 -14.67 -23.01 9.96
C GLU A 33 -13.58 -22.59 10.94
N VAL A 34 -13.09 -21.35 10.81
CA VAL A 34 -12.17 -20.75 11.78
C VAL A 34 -12.94 -20.39 13.05
N LYS A 35 -12.66 -21.07 14.16
CA LYS A 35 -13.29 -20.84 15.47
C LYS A 35 -12.53 -19.85 16.34
N GLU A 36 -11.23 -19.72 16.12
CA GLU A 36 -10.35 -18.78 16.80
C GLU A 36 -9.23 -18.37 15.84
N ALA A 37 -8.86 -17.09 15.85
CA ALA A 37 -7.70 -16.57 15.15
C ALA A 37 -6.84 -15.75 16.12
N ARG A 38 -5.53 -15.96 16.10
CA ARG A 38 -4.55 -15.18 16.87
C ARG A 38 -3.57 -14.54 15.89
N CYS A 39 -3.51 -13.23 15.91
CA CYS A 39 -2.60 -12.44 15.11
C CYS A 39 -1.46 -11.92 15.99
N CYS A 40 -0.21 -12.18 15.59
CA CYS A 40 0.98 -11.76 16.32
C CYS A 40 1.90 -10.97 15.39
N GLY A 41 2.18 -9.71 15.74
CA GLY A 41 3.29 -8.96 15.14
C GLY A 41 4.60 -9.45 15.75
N THR A 42 5.51 -9.96 14.92
CA THR A 42 6.73 -10.64 15.37
C THR A 42 7.99 -9.79 15.22
N LEU A 43 7.83 -8.47 15.04
CA LEU A 43 8.91 -7.49 14.96
C LEU A 43 8.66 -6.30 15.91
N PHE A 44 9.73 -5.86 16.58
CA PHE A 44 9.75 -4.61 17.34
C PHE A 44 11.07 -3.87 17.10
N ARG A 45 11.01 -2.54 16.94
CA ARG A 45 12.19 -1.67 16.77
C ARG A 45 12.27 -0.51 17.77
N GLY A 46 11.17 -0.14 18.44
CA GLY A 46 11.17 0.85 19.52
C GLY A 46 11.46 2.29 19.08
N PHE A 47 10.84 2.80 18.00
CA PHE A 47 11.04 4.19 17.56
C PHE A 47 10.70 5.22 18.63
N GLU A 48 9.68 4.98 19.45
CA GLU A 48 9.30 5.87 20.57
C GLU A 48 10.43 5.99 21.60
N ILE A 49 11.11 4.88 21.90
CA ILE A 49 12.27 4.85 22.80
C ILE A 49 13.46 5.57 22.14
N ILE A 50 13.69 5.32 20.85
CA ILE A 50 14.78 5.93 20.08
C ILE A 50 14.64 7.45 20.02
N LEU A 51 13.42 8.00 20.02
CA LEU A 51 13.18 9.43 19.95
C LEU A 51 13.49 10.17 21.27
N ASN A 52 13.52 9.46 22.41
CA ASN A 52 13.82 10.08 23.69
C ASN A 52 15.21 10.74 23.70
N GLY A 53 15.27 12.00 24.13
CA GLY A 53 16.51 12.78 24.21
C GLY A 53 17.05 13.28 22.86
N ARG A 54 16.37 13.01 21.74
CA ARG A 54 16.74 13.57 20.43
C ARG A 54 16.23 14.99 20.26
N HIS A 55 16.88 15.72 19.36
CA HIS A 55 16.36 17.01 18.94
C HIS A 55 14.99 16.82 18.27
N PRO A 56 13.93 17.58 18.63
CA PRO A 56 12.58 17.37 18.08
C PRO A 56 12.51 17.38 16.55
N LEU A 57 13.31 18.23 15.90
CA LEU A 57 13.35 18.31 14.43
C LEU A 57 13.86 17.05 13.72
N ASP A 58 14.57 16.16 14.42
CA ASP A 58 15.00 14.87 13.87
C ASP A 58 13.81 13.90 13.70
N ALA A 59 12.73 14.11 14.45
CA ALA A 59 11.58 13.20 14.49
C ALA A 59 10.99 12.97 13.09
N CYS A 60 10.79 14.05 12.32
CA CYS A 60 10.27 13.98 10.94
C CYS A 60 11.09 13.09 10.01
N ARG A 61 12.39 12.88 10.30
CA ARG A 61 13.27 12.03 9.49
C ARG A 61 13.31 10.61 10.04
N LEU A 62 13.33 10.47 11.35
CA LEU A 62 13.40 9.17 12.01
C LEU A 62 12.08 8.41 11.88
N THR A 63 10.93 9.05 12.11
CA THR A 63 9.62 8.38 12.06
C THR A 63 9.30 7.83 10.67
N GLN A 64 9.78 8.46 9.60
CA GLN A 64 9.63 7.91 8.25
C GLN A 64 10.26 6.51 8.09
N ARG A 65 11.26 6.16 8.92
CA ARG A 65 11.88 4.82 8.89
C ARG A 65 11.06 3.78 9.64
N VAL A 66 9.95 4.15 10.26
CA VAL A 66 8.97 3.20 10.78
C VAL A 66 8.41 2.34 9.64
N CYS A 67 8.21 2.86 8.43
CA CYS A 67 7.78 2.01 7.32
C CYS A 67 8.31 2.53 5.99
N GLY A 68 8.85 1.63 5.16
CA GLY A 68 9.29 1.96 3.79
C GLY A 68 8.16 2.04 2.76
N VAL A 69 6.98 1.51 3.09
CA VAL A 69 5.78 1.49 2.23
C VAL A 69 4.93 2.75 2.41
N CYS A 70 4.65 3.13 3.66
CA CYS A 70 3.93 4.37 4.01
C CYS A 70 4.80 5.42 4.74
N PRO A 71 6.05 5.69 4.29
CA PRO A 71 6.96 6.57 5.01
C PRO A 71 6.42 7.99 5.14
N THR A 72 5.74 8.48 4.09
CA THR A 72 5.26 9.86 4.04
C THR A 72 4.20 10.13 5.08
N ALA A 73 3.35 9.14 5.43
CA ALA A 73 2.35 9.30 6.48
C ALA A 73 2.99 9.58 7.84
N HIS A 74 4.05 8.85 8.20
CA HIS A 74 4.81 9.11 9.44
C HIS A 74 5.52 10.47 9.42
N GLY A 75 6.08 10.85 8.27
CA GLY A 75 6.69 12.18 8.08
C GLY A 75 5.68 13.32 8.25
N THR A 76 4.50 13.18 7.63
CA THR A 76 3.40 14.14 7.76
C THR A 76 2.90 14.23 9.19
N ALA A 77 2.62 13.11 9.84
CA ALA A 77 2.15 13.10 11.24
C ALA A 77 3.16 13.75 12.18
N SER A 78 4.46 13.46 12.01
CA SER A 78 5.51 14.08 12.81
C SER A 78 5.61 15.59 12.57
N ALA A 79 5.46 16.05 11.33
CA ALA A 79 5.50 17.47 11.02
C ALA A 79 4.31 18.22 11.62
N LEU A 80 3.10 17.68 11.49
CA LEU A 80 1.89 18.27 12.07
C LEU A 80 1.97 18.34 13.60
N CYS A 81 2.47 17.28 14.25
CA CYS A 81 2.69 17.27 15.70
C CYS A 81 3.70 18.36 16.13
N LEU A 82 4.80 18.51 15.39
CA LEU A 82 5.80 19.53 15.70
C LEU A 82 5.30 20.95 15.40
N ASP A 83 4.50 21.15 14.36
CA ASP A 83 3.89 22.45 14.06
C ASP A 83 3.02 22.92 15.24
N GLN A 84 2.18 22.01 15.77
CA GLN A 84 1.36 22.30 16.95
C GLN A 84 2.21 22.52 18.20
N ALA A 85 3.20 21.66 18.46
CA ALA A 85 4.05 21.76 19.64
C ALA A 85 4.92 23.04 19.66
N LEU A 86 5.31 23.54 18.49
CA LEU A 86 6.07 24.79 18.33
C LEU A 86 5.16 26.01 18.21
N GLY A 87 3.83 25.83 18.10
CA GLY A 87 2.87 26.92 17.94
C GLY A 87 2.97 27.64 16.60
N VAL A 88 3.34 26.95 15.52
CA VAL A 88 3.51 27.51 14.16
C VAL A 88 2.52 26.93 13.15
N ASP A 89 1.60 26.07 13.60
CA ASP A 89 0.58 25.41 12.80
C ASP A 89 -0.37 26.37 12.06
N HIS A 90 -0.63 27.54 12.65
CA HIS A 90 -1.43 28.60 12.05
C HIS A 90 -0.63 29.54 11.13
N GLU A 91 0.70 29.40 11.08
CA GLU A 91 1.61 30.23 10.27
C GLU A 91 2.11 29.49 9.01
N ILE A 92 1.70 28.23 8.81
CA ILE A 92 2.13 27.43 7.66
C ILE A 92 1.63 28.09 6.37
N PRO A 93 2.50 28.45 5.41
CA PRO A 93 2.06 28.99 4.14
C PRO A 93 1.18 28.00 3.37
N ASP A 94 0.19 28.50 2.61
CA ASP A 94 -0.72 27.65 1.83
C ASP A 94 0.02 26.67 0.91
N ASN A 95 1.07 27.15 0.23
CA ASN A 95 1.90 26.29 -0.61
C ASN A 95 2.56 25.17 0.21
N GLY A 96 2.94 25.42 1.47
CA GLY A 96 3.47 24.41 2.39
C GLY A 96 2.46 23.31 2.69
N ARG A 97 1.23 23.71 3.05
CA ARG A 97 0.11 22.78 3.30
C ARG A 97 -0.26 21.98 2.06
N ILE A 98 -0.46 22.65 0.93
CA ILE A 98 -0.83 22.02 -0.35
C ILE A 98 0.24 21.01 -0.76
N VAL A 99 1.53 21.37 -0.73
CA VAL A 99 2.60 20.43 -1.12
C VAL A 99 2.65 19.23 -0.18
N ARG A 100 2.45 19.39 1.14
CA ARG A 100 2.34 18.24 2.06
C ARG A 100 1.19 17.30 1.67
N ASN A 101 0.04 17.84 1.29
CA ASN A 101 -1.09 17.04 0.78
C ASN A 101 -0.74 16.32 -0.52
N LEU A 102 -0.07 16.99 -1.46
CA LEU A 102 0.37 16.38 -2.73
C LEU A 102 1.39 15.25 -2.49
N LEU A 103 2.32 15.42 -1.54
CA LEU A 103 3.27 14.37 -1.15
C LEU A 103 2.57 13.17 -0.52
N LEU A 104 1.66 13.42 0.43
CA LEU A 104 0.87 12.36 1.06
C LEU A 104 -0.01 11.64 0.04
N GLY A 105 -0.68 12.38 -0.86
CA GLY A 105 -1.53 11.85 -1.92
C GLY A 105 -0.76 11.01 -2.92
N SER A 106 0.46 11.43 -3.27
CA SER A 106 1.35 10.65 -4.15
C SER A 106 1.73 9.31 -3.52
N ASN A 107 2.07 9.27 -2.22
CA ASN A 107 2.32 8.01 -1.52
C ASN A 107 1.04 7.18 -1.36
N TYR A 108 -0.10 7.83 -1.12
CA TYR A 108 -1.41 7.17 -0.97
C TYR A 108 -1.77 6.39 -2.22
N LEU A 109 -1.75 7.05 -3.39
CA LEU A 109 -1.99 6.43 -4.70
C LEU A 109 -1.02 5.29 -4.95
N GLN A 110 0.28 5.54 -4.74
CA GLN A 110 1.30 4.52 -4.94
C GLN A 110 1.08 3.28 -4.05
N SER A 111 0.71 3.50 -2.78
CA SER A 111 0.51 2.42 -1.80
C SER A 111 -0.70 1.58 -2.14
N HIS A 112 -1.78 2.18 -2.65
CA HIS A 112 -2.99 1.44 -3.06
C HIS A 112 -2.73 0.58 -4.29
N ILE A 113 -2.08 1.15 -5.31
CA ILE A 113 -1.69 0.43 -6.52
C ILE A 113 -0.72 -0.72 -6.18
N LEU A 114 0.27 -0.46 -5.32
CA LEU A 114 1.18 -1.50 -4.83
C LEU A 114 0.44 -2.61 -4.09
N HIS A 115 -0.43 -2.24 -3.14
CA HIS A 115 -1.16 -3.19 -2.33
C HIS A 115 -2.00 -4.12 -3.19
N PHE A 116 -2.85 -3.57 -4.06
CA PHE A 116 -3.70 -4.43 -4.86
C PHE A 116 -2.87 -5.31 -5.79
N PHE A 117 -2.00 -4.75 -6.63
CA PHE A 117 -1.34 -5.55 -7.65
C PHE A 117 -0.22 -6.44 -7.11
N ALA A 118 0.72 -5.89 -6.35
CA ALA A 118 1.91 -6.64 -5.94
C ALA A 118 1.69 -7.51 -4.70
N LEU A 119 0.72 -7.16 -3.85
CA LEU A 119 0.48 -7.86 -2.59
C LEU A 119 -0.76 -8.77 -2.69
N ALA A 120 -1.93 -8.23 -3.01
CA ALA A 120 -3.20 -8.96 -2.94
C ALA A 120 -3.59 -9.72 -4.21
N ALA A 121 -3.28 -9.21 -5.41
CA ALA A 121 -3.83 -9.73 -6.65
C ALA A 121 -3.47 -11.20 -6.90
N LEU A 122 -2.29 -11.65 -6.44
CA LEU A 122 -1.84 -13.03 -6.61
C LEU A 122 -2.65 -14.06 -5.79
N ASP A 123 -3.53 -13.61 -4.89
CA ASP A 123 -4.55 -14.45 -4.25
C ASP A 123 -5.71 -14.78 -5.21
N TYR A 124 -5.92 -13.96 -6.24
CA TYR A 124 -7.08 -14.04 -7.13
C TYR A 124 -6.71 -14.30 -8.59
N VAL A 125 -5.46 -13.98 -8.97
CA VAL A 125 -4.95 -14.00 -10.35
C VAL A 125 -3.98 -15.16 -10.53
N ASP A 126 -4.28 -16.02 -11.51
CA ASP A 126 -3.41 -17.12 -11.89
C ASP A 126 -2.43 -16.72 -13.00
N VAL A 127 -1.19 -16.42 -12.60
CA VAL A 127 -0.11 -16.11 -13.55
C VAL A 127 0.25 -17.29 -14.46
N THR A 128 -0.05 -18.54 -14.05
CA THR A 128 0.28 -19.73 -14.84
C THR A 128 -0.60 -19.88 -16.08
N ALA A 129 -1.71 -19.14 -16.15
CA ALA A 129 -2.57 -19.02 -17.33
C ALA A 129 -1.83 -18.50 -18.59
N LEU A 130 -0.61 -17.97 -18.43
CA LEU A 130 0.26 -17.51 -19.52
C LEU A 130 1.26 -18.55 -20.02
N ALA A 131 1.29 -19.78 -19.47
CA ALA A 131 2.30 -20.80 -19.80
C ALA A 131 2.34 -21.16 -21.30
N ASP A 132 1.21 -21.07 -21.99
CA ASP A 132 1.05 -21.36 -23.42
C ASP A 132 0.62 -20.10 -24.21
N TYR A 133 0.92 -18.90 -23.70
CA TYR A 133 0.56 -17.65 -24.38
C TYR A 133 1.28 -17.51 -25.73
N ASP A 134 0.50 -17.30 -26.80
CA ASP A 134 0.95 -17.17 -28.19
C ASP A 134 0.62 -15.81 -28.83
N GLY A 135 -0.05 -14.91 -28.09
CA GLY A 135 -0.46 -13.59 -28.56
C GLY A 135 0.68 -12.62 -28.85
N ALA A 136 0.36 -11.39 -29.27
CA ALA A 136 1.36 -10.44 -29.78
C ALA A 136 2.12 -9.64 -28.69
N ASP A 137 1.56 -9.47 -27.48
CA ASP A 137 2.12 -8.60 -26.43
C ASP A 137 3.49 -9.12 -25.95
N SER A 138 4.52 -8.28 -26.09
CA SER A 138 5.90 -8.64 -25.74
C SER A 138 6.12 -8.83 -24.24
N ASN A 139 5.43 -8.08 -23.40
CA ASN A 139 5.54 -8.21 -21.95
C ASN A 139 4.93 -9.53 -21.48
N LEU A 140 3.80 -9.94 -22.06
CA LEU A 140 3.18 -11.23 -21.76
C LEU A 140 4.02 -12.41 -22.27
N LYS A 141 4.67 -12.28 -23.43
CA LYS A 141 5.69 -13.25 -23.89
C LYS A 141 6.87 -13.35 -22.92
N MET A 142 7.30 -12.25 -22.31
CA MET A 142 8.34 -12.28 -21.28
C MET A 142 7.88 -13.04 -20.05
N VAL A 143 6.62 -12.91 -19.63
CA VAL A 143 6.05 -13.71 -18.53
C VAL A 143 6.01 -15.20 -18.90
N ARG A 144 5.56 -15.55 -20.10
CA ARG A 144 5.63 -16.95 -20.58
C ARG A 144 7.06 -17.50 -20.56
N ASN A 145 8.01 -16.76 -21.14
CA ASN A 145 9.42 -17.18 -21.13
C ASN A 145 9.98 -17.30 -19.71
N PHE A 146 9.51 -16.46 -18.78
CA PHE A 146 9.85 -16.59 -17.37
C PHE A 146 9.26 -17.88 -16.79
N ILE A 147 8.04 -18.26 -17.19
CA ILE A 147 7.40 -19.50 -16.79
C ILE A 147 8.18 -20.73 -17.29
N ASP A 148 8.59 -20.71 -18.55
CA ASP A 148 9.30 -21.82 -19.21
C ASP A 148 10.65 -22.15 -18.55
N ARG A 149 11.24 -21.24 -17.78
CA ARG A 149 12.51 -21.46 -17.06
C ARG A 149 12.40 -22.47 -15.92
N GLY A 150 11.18 -22.78 -15.45
CA GLY A 150 10.93 -23.69 -14.34
C GLY A 150 11.30 -23.13 -12.94
N VAL A 151 11.88 -21.93 -12.86
CA VAL A 151 12.16 -21.21 -11.59
C VAL A 151 11.23 -20.00 -11.52
N LEU A 152 10.08 -20.18 -10.88
CA LEU A 152 8.97 -19.23 -10.94
C LEU A 152 8.88 -18.29 -9.74
N SER A 153 9.84 -18.31 -8.81
CA SER A 153 9.80 -17.41 -7.66
C SER A 153 9.78 -15.94 -8.14
N PRO A 154 8.90 -15.09 -7.60
CA PRO A 154 8.15 -15.26 -6.36
C PRO A 154 6.77 -15.95 -6.48
N PHE A 155 6.36 -16.40 -7.67
CA PHE A 155 5.01 -16.95 -7.90
C PHE A 155 4.86 -18.42 -7.46
N VAL A 156 5.93 -19.22 -7.48
CA VAL A 156 5.95 -20.62 -7.02
C VAL A 156 7.24 -20.88 -6.21
N PRO A 157 7.23 -21.74 -5.15
CA PRO A 157 6.08 -22.48 -4.61
C PRO A 157 5.02 -21.58 -3.97
N ARG A 158 3.75 -21.93 -4.17
CA ARG A 158 2.58 -21.34 -3.52
C ARG A 158 1.62 -22.45 -3.08
N TYR A 159 0.72 -22.15 -2.15
CA TYR A 159 -0.39 -23.05 -1.83
C TYR A 159 -1.35 -23.17 -3.03
N GLU A 160 -2.10 -24.27 -3.09
CA GLU A 160 -3.23 -24.36 -4.01
C GLU A 160 -4.19 -23.19 -3.75
N GLY A 161 -4.54 -22.48 -4.82
CA GLY A 161 -5.36 -21.26 -4.75
C GLY A 161 -6.72 -21.48 -5.42
N ASP A 162 -7.71 -20.74 -4.94
CA ASP A 162 -9.05 -20.67 -5.52
C ASP A 162 -9.04 -19.66 -6.67
N TYR A 163 -8.63 -20.07 -7.88
CA TYR A 163 -8.54 -19.20 -9.06
C TYR A 163 -9.77 -19.36 -9.95
N ARG A 164 -10.67 -18.37 -9.92
CA ARG A 164 -12.01 -18.48 -10.53
C ARG A 164 -12.18 -17.79 -11.88
N CYS A 165 -11.27 -16.88 -12.24
CA CYS A 165 -11.30 -16.21 -13.53
C CYS A 165 -10.94 -17.19 -14.65
N ASP A 166 -11.56 -17.02 -15.83
CA ASP A 166 -11.16 -17.77 -17.02
C ASP A 166 -9.76 -17.34 -17.51
N LYS A 167 -9.22 -18.11 -18.46
CA LYS A 167 -7.87 -17.87 -18.98
C LYS A 167 -7.71 -16.49 -19.65
N PRO A 168 -8.60 -16.06 -20.58
CA PRO A 168 -8.52 -14.71 -21.16
C PRO A 168 -8.55 -13.60 -20.11
N THR A 169 -9.38 -13.75 -19.08
CA THR A 169 -9.46 -12.79 -17.99
C THR A 169 -8.16 -12.75 -17.19
N ASN A 170 -7.59 -13.91 -16.81
CA ASN A 170 -6.29 -13.94 -16.12
C ASN A 170 -5.17 -13.29 -16.94
N VAL A 171 -5.15 -13.50 -18.26
CA VAL A 171 -4.18 -12.83 -19.15
C VAL A 171 -4.30 -11.30 -19.06
N ALA A 172 -5.53 -10.76 -19.10
CA ALA A 172 -5.77 -9.33 -18.95
C ALA A 172 -5.39 -8.82 -17.55
N LEU A 173 -5.69 -9.58 -16.49
CA LEU A 173 -5.33 -9.23 -15.11
C LEU A 173 -3.80 -9.18 -14.91
N VAL A 174 -3.05 -10.10 -15.52
CA VAL A 174 -1.58 -10.05 -15.50
C VAL A 174 -1.05 -8.87 -16.32
N GLN A 175 -1.67 -8.53 -17.44
CA GLN A 175 -1.30 -7.33 -18.19
C GLN A 175 -1.49 -6.05 -17.34
N ALA A 176 -2.60 -5.95 -16.61
CA ALA A 176 -2.86 -4.87 -15.67
C ALA A 176 -1.81 -4.82 -14.54
N TYR A 177 -1.42 -5.98 -13.98
CA TYR A 177 -0.34 -6.09 -13.01
C TYR A 177 0.98 -5.51 -13.54
N LEU A 178 1.37 -5.83 -14.78
CA LEU A 178 2.60 -5.32 -15.38
C LEU A 178 2.55 -3.80 -15.62
N LYS A 179 1.40 -3.27 -16.03
CA LYS A 179 1.19 -1.82 -16.15
C LYS A 179 1.26 -1.12 -14.78
N ALA A 180 0.70 -1.73 -13.73
CA ALA A 180 0.76 -1.21 -12.37
C ALA A 180 2.18 -1.03 -11.85
N LEU A 181 3.13 -1.90 -12.24
CA LEU A 181 4.55 -1.78 -11.88
C LEU A 181 5.18 -0.49 -12.41
N HIS A 182 4.75 -0.03 -13.58
CA HIS A 182 5.18 1.26 -14.14
C HIS A 182 4.49 2.42 -13.43
N ILE A 183 3.17 2.35 -13.26
CA ILE A 183 2.42 3.46 -12.66
C ILE A 183 2.82 3.71 -11.21
N ARG A 184 3.12 2.67 -10.41
CA ARG A 184 3.65 2.86 -9.05
C ARG A 184 4.98 3.64 -9.04
N ARG A 185 5.82 3.47 -10.08
CA ARG A 185 7.06 4.24 -10.23
C ARG A 185 6.71 5.70 -10.58
N THR A 186 5.76 5.93 -11.49
CA THR A 186 5.26 7.27 -11.81
C THR A 186 4.76 8.01 -10.56
N CYS A 187 4.03 7.34 -9.67
CA CYS A 187 3.62 7.94 -8.39
C CYS A 187 4.81 8.34 -7.48
N HIS A 188 5.88 7.54 -7.45
CA HIS A 188 7.12 7.92 -6.73
C HIS A 188 7.81 9.11 -7.37
N GLU A 189 7.91 9.15 -8.70
CA GLU A 189 8.48 10.29 -9.42
C GLU A 189 7.68 11.57 -9.20
N MET A 190 6.34 11.46 -9.17
CA MET A 190 5.42 12.56 -8.85
C MET A 190 5.70 13.12 -7.44
N LEU A 191 5.89 12.24 -6.45
CA LEU A 191 6.30 12.64 -5.10
C LEU A 191 7.68 13.33 -5.10
N CYS A 192 8.66 12.79 -5.83
CA CYS A 192 10.03 13.27 -5.85
C CYS A 192 10.17 14.73 -6.32
N LEU A 193 9.23 15.24 -7.14
CA LEU A 193 9.24 16.64 -7.62
C LEU A 193 9.34 17.66 -6.47
N PHE A 194 8.66 17.39 -5.36
CA PHE A 194 8.67 18.25 -4.17
C PHE A 194 9.32 17.59 -2.95
N GLY A 195 9.33 16.25 -2.90
CA GLY A 195 9.86 15.45 -1.79
C GLY A 195 11.35 15.12 -1.88
N GLY A 196 11.97 15.40 -3.04
CA GLY A 196 13.37 15.12 -3.33
C GLY A 196 13.67 13.66 -3.64
N LYS A 197 13.13 12.72 -2.85
CA LYS A 197 13.29 11.27 -3.08
C LYS A 197 12.11 10.46 -2.55
N MET A 198 12.05 9.21 -2.98
CA MET A 198 11.15 8.19 -2.46
C MET A 198 11.84 6.81 -2.57
N PRO A 199 11.80 5.95 -1.53
CA PRO A 199 11.22 6.13 -0.20
C PRO A 199 11.90 7.20 0.68
N HIS A 200 11.22 7.57 1.78
CA HIS A 200 11.70 8.47 2.83
C HIS A 200 12.03 9.89 2.35
N ASN A 201 11.00 10.59 1.88
CA ASN A 201 11.14 11.93 1.33
C ASN A 201 11.74 12.93 2.34
N ILE A 202 12.43 13.92 1.80
CA ILE A 202 13.10 14.97 2.56
C ILE A 202 12.38 16.33 2.42
N GLY A 203 11.25 16.36 1.72
CA GLY A 203 10.51 17.59 1.46
C GLY A 203 9.70 18.06 2.66
N ILE A 204 9.20 17.13 3.48
CA ILE A 204 8.39 17.46 4.66
C ILE A 204 9.29 17.86 5.84
N VAL A 205 8.99 19.02 6.43
CA VAL A 205 9.63 19.57 7.63
C VAL A 205 8.59 20.30 8.48
N PRO A 206 8.81 20.51 9.79
CA PRO A 206 8.00 21.46 10.56
C PRO A 206 8.06 22.86 9.90
N GLY A 207 6.96 23.61 9.91
CA GLY A 207 6.84 24.90 9.24
C GLY A 207 6.45 24.84 7.75
N GLY A 208 6.40 23.66 7.12
CA GLY A 208 5.92 23.49 5.74
C GLY A 208 6.70 22.45 4.95
N VAL A 209 7.35 22.89 3.86
CA VAL A 209 8.18 22.04 3.01
C VAL A 209 9.48 22.73 2.61
N THR A 210 10.50 21.95 2.27
CA THR A 210 11.79 22.47 1.77
C THR A 210 11.83 22.58 0.25
N GLY A 211 10.92 21.92 -0.46
CA GLY A 211 10.90 21.88 -1.92
C GLY A 211 10.41 23.19 -2.51
N GLN A 212 11.22 23.83 -3.36
CA GLN A 212 10.75 24.96 -4.15
C GLN A 212 9.67 24.53 -5.14
N VAL A 213 8.59 25.32 -5.18
CA VAL A 213 7.47 25.17 -6.11
C VAL A 213 7.74 26.06 -7.33
N THR A 214 7.93 25.45 -8.49
CA THR A 214 8.16 26.15 -9.76
C THR A 214 7.06 25.77 -10.76
N PRO A 215 6.74 26.63 -11.74
CA PRO A 215 5.77 26.31 -12.79
C PRO A 215 6.07 24.98 -13.49
N ASP A 216 7.34 24.69 -13.78
CA ASP A 216 7.75 23.43 -14.43
C ASP A 216 7.43 22.20 -13.58
N LYS A 217 7.65 22.28 -12.26
CA LYS A 217 7.31 21.17 -11.36
C LYS A 217 5.80 20.97 -11.24
N ILE A 218 5.03 22.05 -11.26
CA ILE A 218 3.56 21.98 -11.26
C ILE A 218 3.09 21.28 -12.54
N ALA A 219 3.58 21.72 -13.71
CA ALA A 219 3.23 21.10 -14.99
C ALA A 219 3.63 19.61 -15.03
N ALA A 220 4.84 19.27 -14.56
CA ALA A 220 5.30 17.89 -14.47
C ALA A 220 4.44 17.04 -13.50
N PHE A 221 4.02 17.61 -12.37
CA PHE A 221 3.13 16.93 -11.43
C PHE A 221 1.77 16.65 -12.07
N MET A 222 1.17 17.65 -12.74
CA MET A 222 -0.12 17.50 -13.42
C MET A 222 -0.07 16.44 -14.53
N GLY A 223 0.99 16.42 -15.34
CA GLY A 223 1.16 15.41 -16.39
C GLY A 223 1.25 13.99 -15.82
N LYS A 224 2.01 13.80 -14.74
CA LYS A 224 2.09 12.50 -14.04
C LYS A 224 0.77 12.12 -13.39
N LEU A 225 0.07 13.08 -12.80
CA LEU A 225 -1.24 12.84 -12.19
C LEU A 225 -2.25 12.39 -13.25
N ALA A 226 -2.29 13.04 -14.41
CA ALA A 226 -3.17 12.65 -15.51
C ALA A 226 -2.92 11.20 -15.95
N GLU A 227 -1.64 10.80 -16.16
CA GLU A 227 -1.27 9.42 -16.47
C GLU A 227 -1.75 8.42 -15.40
N ILE A 228 -1.65 8.79 -14.12
CA ILE A 228 -2.12 7.97 -13.00
C ILE A 228 -3.66 7.89 -13.00
N GLN A 229 -4.36 8.98 -13.27
CA GLN A 229 -5.83 9.01 -13.35
C GLN A 229 -6.33 8.11 -14.49
N ASP A 230 -5.75 8.23 -15.69
CA ASP A 230 -6.08 7.36 -16.82
C ASP A 230 -5.87 5.88 -16.45
N PHE A 231 -4.78 5.55 -15.74
CA PHE A 231 -4.59 4.19 -15.25
C PHE A 231 -5.64 3.76 -14.22
N VAL A 232 -6.01 4.65 -13.30
CA VAL A 232 -7.00 4.33 -12.26
C VAL A 232 -8.35 4.04 -12.90
N ASP A 233 -8.79 4.90 -13.81
CA ASP A 233 -10.11 4.85 -14.42
C ASP A 233 -10.21 3.71 -15.46
N ASP A 234 -9.20 3.54 -16.30
CA ASP A 234 -9.26 2.59 -17.42
C ASP A 234 -8.73 1.20 -17.09
N VAL A 235 -7.95 1.06 -16.00
CA VAL A 235 -7.29 -0.21 -15.66
C VAL A 235 -7.54 -0.64 -14.24
N TYR A 236 -7.23 0.20 -13.24
CA TYR A 236 -7.25 -0.23 -11.84
C TYR A 236 -8.68 -0.56 -11.35
N LEU A 237 -9.62 0.37 -11.54
CA LEU A 237 -11.02 0.16 -11.12
C LEU A 237 -11.69 -0.98 -11.90
N PRO A 238 -11.61 -1.05 -13.24
CA PRO A 238 -12.14 -2.19 -13.99
C PRO A 238 -11.55 -3.52 -13.51
N THR A 239 -10.24 -3.57 -13.26
CA THR A 239 -9.57 -4.77 -12.72
C THR A 239 -10.14 -5.19 -11.37
N ILE A 240 -10.34 -4.24 -10.45
CA ILE A 240 -10.98 -4.52 -9.16
C ILE A 240 -12.38 -5.08 -9.36
N PHE A 241 -13.19 -4.48 -10.23
CA PHE A 241 -14.56 -4.94 -10.48
C PHE A 241 -14.61 -6.34 -11.11
N THR A 242 -13.70 -6.64 -12.04
CA THR A 242 -13.57 -7.99 -12.62
C THR A 242 -13.24 -9.02 -11.54
N VAL A 243 -12.27 -8.75 -10.68
CA VAL A 243 -11.93 -9.66 -9.57
C VAL A 243 -13.09 -9.75 -8.59
N ALA A 244 -13.64 -8.63 -8.11
CA ALA A 244 -14.76 -8.62 -7.18
C ALA A 244 -15.99 -9.38 -7.70
N GLY A 245 -16.27 -9.31 -9.01
CA GLY A 245 -17.34 -10.07 -9.64
C GLY A 245 -17.13 -11.58 -9.60
N ALA A 246 -15.89 -12.05 -9.83
CA ALA A 246 -15.56 -13.47 -9.79
C ALA A 246 -15.59 -14.07 -8.37
N TYR A 247 -15.46 -13.23 -7.33
CA TYR A 247 -15.46 -13.62 -5.91
C TYR A 247 -16.59 -12.94 -5.13
N ALA A 248 -17.78 -12.82 -5.73
CA ALA A 248 -18.90 -12.11 -5.11
C ALA A 248 -19.38 -12.72 -3.78
N ASP A 249 -19.18 -14.02 -3.56
CA ASP A 249 -19.40 -14.70 -2.29
C ASP A 249 -18.50 -14.19 -1.16
N TYR A 250 -17.32 -13.64 -1.47
CA TYR A 250 -16.41 -13.11 -0.45
C TYR A 250 -16.96 -11.86 0.23
N PHE A 251 -17.96 -11.17 -0.36
CA PHE A 251 -18.68 -10.10 0.33
C PHE A 251 -19.46 -10.58 1.57
N ALA A 252 -19.72 -11.88 1.69
CA ALA A 252 -20.32 -12.49 2.89
C ALA A 252 -19.26 -13.03 3.88
N ILE A 253 -17.97 -12.97 3.54
CA ILE A 253 -16.87 -13.51 4.34
C ILE A 253 -16.16 -12.37 5.08
N GLY A 254 -16.01 -12.52 6.39
CA GLY A 254 -15.40 -11.53 7.25
C GLY A 254 -16.40 -10.48 7.75
N ALA A 255 -16.24 -10.08 9.00
CA ALA A 255 -17.03 -8.98 9.54
C ALA A 255 -16.44 -7.65 9.04
N GLY A 256 -17.24 -6.86 8.32
CA GLY A 256 -16.86 -5.51 7.89
C GLY A 256 -16.62 -4.55 9.05
N CYS A 257 -16.73 -3.25 8.78
CA CYS A 257 -16.16 -2.18 9.60
C CYS A 257 -16.77 -1.94 11.00
N ARG A 258 -17.68 -2.81 11.51
CA ARG A 258 -18.34 -2.81 12.84
C ARG A 258 -18.16 -1.54 13.68
N ARG A 259 -16.96 -1.29 14.20
CA ARG A 259 -16.56 -0.02 14.82
C ARG A 259 -15.49 0.64 13.93
N PHE A 260 -15.89 1.65 13.16
CA PHE A 260 -15.03 2.38 12.23
C PHE A 260 -14.53 3.68 12.87
N LEU A 261 -13.27 4.05 12.60
CA LEU A 261 -12.65 5.30 13.07
C LEU A 261 -11.80 5.91 11.94
N ALA A 262 -11.96 7.21 11.72
CA ALA A 262 -11.12 7.99 10.84
C ALA A 262 -10.90 9.37 11.45
N TYR A 263 -9.64 9.78 11.59
CA TYR A 263 -9.28 11.12 12.12
C TYR A 263 -9.36 12.24 11.07
N GLY A 264 -9.53 11.88 9.80
CA GLY A 264 -9.38 12.82 8.69
C GLY A 264 -7.92 13.05 8.29
N VAL A 265 -7.73 13.42 7.02
CA VAL A 265 -6.44 13.77 6.40
C VAL A 265 -6.72 14.78 5.27
N PHE A 266 -5.67 15.36 4.68
CA PHE A 266 -5.76 16.30 3.55
C PHE A 266 -6.47 17.62 3.84
N ASN A 267 -6.04 18.34 4.88
CA ASN A 267 -6.59 19.65 5.24
C ASN A 267 -6.61 20.61 4.04
N LEU A 268 -7.81 21.05 3.65
CA LEU A 268 -8.03 21.90 2.47
C LEU A 268 -7.89 23.40 2.79
N ASP A 269 -8.05 23.79 4.05
CA ASP A 269 -7.83 25.13 4.57
C ASP A 269 -7.12 25.10 5.93
N HIS A 270 -6.91 26.27 6.54
CA HIS A 270 -6.29 26.45 7.86
C HIS A 270 -7.30 26.42 9.01
N LYS A 271 -8.58 26.14 8.75
CA LYS A 271 -9.51 25.93 9.85
C LYS A 271 -9.06 24.67 10.58
N ALA A 272 -9.21 24.70 11.90
CA ALA A 272 -8.74 23.65 12.80
C ALA A 272 -9.00 22.28 12.16
N ALA A 273 -7.98 21.40 12.18
CA ALA A 273 -8.13 20.04 11.69
C ALA A 273 -9.46 19.49 12.20
N ASP A 274 -10.26 18.88 11.32
CA ASP A 274 -11.49 18.17 11.69
C ASP A 274 -11.13 16.92 12.51
N VAL A 275 -10.53 17.13 13.69
CA VAL A 275 -10.37 16.16 14.76
C VAL A 275 -11.60 16.30 15.66
N ALA A 276 -12.76 15.95 15.10
CA ALA A 276 -13.98 15.71 15.85
C ALA A 276 -14.15 14.20 16.11
#